data_AF-A0A2A6NHL3-F1
#
_entry.id   AF-A0A2A6NHL3-F1
#
_cell.length_a   1.000
_cell.length_b   1.000
_cell.length_c   1.000
_cell.angle_alpha   90.00
_cell.angle_beta   90.00
_cell.angle_gamma   90.00
#
_symmetry.space_group_name_H-M   'P 1'
#
loop_
_entity.id
_entity.type
_entity.pdbx_description
1 polymer ?
#
loop_
_entity_poly.entity_id
_entity_poly.type
_entity_poly.pdbx_seq_one_letter_code
_entity_poly.pdbx_strand_id
1 'polypeptide(L)'
;MASEKSDKASEMSRSTTLDEASSLLRQIAGDGEAGESIKGIFRRLQRKLTGWSPGRIRDVWYRDRRVRIRAEEVEQLRALAPPAQNAGTDDALTELRSRIARLELLLEAASSPIPR
;
A
#
# COMPACT_ATOMS: atom_id res chain seq x y z
N MET A 1 11.16 -23.57 -27.03
CA MET A 1 10.31 -23.38 -25.83
C MET A 1 10.90 -22.36 -24.84
N ALA A 2 11.22 -21.13 -25.29
CA ALA A 2 11.80 -20.08 -24.43
C ALA A 2 10.88 -18.84 -24.28
N SER A 3 9.83 -18.74 -25.10
CA SER A 3 8.98 -17.54 -25.16
C SER A 3 7.99 -17.42 -23.98
N GLU A 4 7.42 -18.54 -23.51
CA GLU A 4 6.36 -18.51 -22.47
C GLU A 4 6.82 -18.01 -21.10
N LYS A 5 8.11 -18.19 -20.74
CA LYS A 5 8.64 -17.75 -19.45
C LYS A 5 8.77 -16.22 -19.38
N SER A 6 9.07 -15.58 -20.50
CA SER A 6 9.23 -14.13 -20.58
C SER A 6 7.88 -13.41 -20.51
N ASP A 7 6.83 -14.00 -21.10
CA ASP A 7 5.48 -13.43 -21.07
C ASP A 7 4.86 -13.49 -19.66
N LYS A 8 5.00 -14.62 -18.96
CA LYS A 8 4.51 -14.76 -17.58
C LYS A 8 5.18 -13.80 -16.60
N ALA A 9 6.50 -13.59 -16.71
CA ALA A 9 7.22 -12.66 -15.86
C ALA A 9 6.75 -11.21 -16.10
N SER A 10 6.60 -10.82 -17.37
CA SER A 10 6.08 -9.50 -17.75
C SER A 10 4.64 -9.30 -17.29
N GLU A 11 3.79 -10.33 -17.36
CA GLU A 11 2.40 -10.25 -16.91
C GLU A 11 2.29 -10.13 -15.38
N MET A 12 3.14 -10.84 -14.64
CA MET A 12 3.24 -10.73 -13.19
C MET A 12 3.70 -9.33 -12.78
N SER A 13 4.75 -8.78 -13.41
CA SER A 13 5.21 -7.42 -13.13
C SER A 13 4.15 -6.36 -13.45
N ARG A 14 3.38 -6.52 -14.52
CA ARG A 14 2.26 -5.61 -14.85
C ARG A 14 1.17 -5.65 -13.79
N SER A 15 0.82 -6.84 -13.31
CA SER A 15 -0.19 -7.00 -12.25
C SER A 15 0.25 -6.29 -10.96
N THR A 16 1.52 -6.44 -10.58
CA THR A 16 2.06 -5.77 -9.38
C THR A 16 2.06 -4.26 -9.50
N THR A 17 2.40 -3.70 -10.67
CA THR A 17 2.38 -2.25 -10.89
C THR A 17 0.96 -1.68 -10.86
N LEU A 18 -0.02 -2.41 -11.41
CA LEU A 18 -1.42 -2.02 -11.39
C LEU A 18 -2.00 -2.05 -9.96
N ASP A 19 -1.66 -3.08 -9.19
CA ASP A 19 -2.06 -3.20 -7.79
C ASP A 19 -1.45 -2.09 -6.94
N GLU A 20 -0.18 -1.77 -7.16
CA GLU A 20 0.50 -0.66 -6.49
C GLU A 20 -0.18 0.68 -6.80
N ALA A 21 -0.38 1.00 -8.08
CA ALA A 21 -1.00 2.26 -8.49
C ALA A 21 -2.44 2.40 -7.97
N SER A 22 -3.21 1.31 -7.98
CA SER A 22 -4.57 1.28 -7.39
C SER A 22 -4.53 1.57 -5.89
N SER A 23 -3.54 1.02 -5.18
CA SER A 23 -3.36 1.22 -3.74
C SER A 23 -2.95 2.67 -3.42
N LEU A 24 -1.98 3.21 -4.17
CA LEU A 24 -1.57 4.61 -4.04
C LEU A 24 -2.72 5.58 -4.33
N LEU A 25 -3.52 5.32 -5.37
CA LEU A 25 -4.72 6.14 -5.66
C LEU A 25 -5.70 6.17 -4.48
N ARG A 26 -5.91 5.03 -3.82
CA ARG A 26 -6.78 4.94 -2.64
C ARG A 26 -6.20 5.71 -1.45
N GLN A 27 -4.88 5.63 -1.24
CA GLN A 27 -4.20 6.41 -0.21
C GLN A 27 -4.30 7.92 -0.45
N ILE A 28 -4.12 8.38 -1.69
CA ILE A 28 -4.24 9.81 -2.06
C ILE A 28 -5.68 10.31 -1.92
N ALA A 29 -6.66 9.44 -2.20
CA ALA A 29 -8.08 9.75 -2.00
C ALA A 29 -8.41 9.94 -0.50
N GLY A 30 -7.75 9.15 0.36
CA GLY A 30 -7.98 9.14 1.80
C GLY A 30 -9.37 8.63 2.17
N ASP A 31 -9.75 8.82 3.43
CA ASP A 31 -11.14 8.66 3.86
C ASP A 31 -11.96 9.74 3.16
N GLY A 32 -12.87 9.33 2.28
CA GLY A 32 -13.73 10.25 1.53
C GLY A 32 -14.52 11.16 2.47
N GLU A 33 -14.90 12.34 1.98
CA GLU A 33 -15.76 13.23 2.78
C GLU A 33 -17.12 12.55 3.04
N ALA A 34 -17.76 12.85 4.18
CA ALA A 34 -19.03 12.24 4.54
C ALA A 34 -20.11 12.52 3.47
N GLY A 35 -20.59 11.45 2.81
CA GLY A 35 -21.53 11.55 1.69
C GLY A 35 -20.89 11.78 0.31
N GLU A 36 -19.56 11.78 0.21
CA GLU A 36 -18.85 11.93 -1.07
C GLU A 36 -19.08 10.70 -1.95
N SER A 37 -19.63 10.93 -3.14
CA SER A 37 -19.74 9.87 -4.15
C SER A 37 -18.36 9.52 -4.73
N ILE A 38 -18.21 8.30 -5.27
CA ILE A 38 -17.01 7.88 -6.01
C ILE A 38 -16.66 8.87 -7.15
N LYS A 39 -17.68 9.46 -7.80
CA LYS A 39 -17.46 10.49 -8.83
C LYS A 39 -16.85 11.77 -8.26
N GLY A 40 -17.20 12.14 -7.02
CA GLY A 40 -16.59 13.23 -6.28
C GLY A 40 -15.11 12.97 -6.01
N ILE A 41 -14.81 11.78 -5.50
CA ILE A 41 -13.43 11.30 -5.26
C ILE A 41 -12.61 11.39 -6.56
N PHE A 42 -13.13 10.90 -7.69
CA PHE A 42 -12.41 10.95 -8.97
C PHE A 42 -12.15 12.37 -9.46
N ARG A 43 -13.10 13.30 -9.29
CA ARG A 43 -12.88 14.72 -9.63
C ARG A 43 -11.83 15.35 -8.73
N ARG A 44 -11.82 15.02 -7.44
CA ARG A 44 -10.81 15.50 -6.48
C ARG A 44 -9.42 14.96 -6.84
N LEU A 45 -9.32 13.67 -7.15
CA LEU A 45 -8.09 13.06 -7.65
C LEU A 45 -7.62 13.71 -8.95
N GLN A 46 -8.52 13.97 -9.91
CA GLN A 46 -8.19 14.64 -11.16
C GLN A 46 -7.54 16.02 -10.96
N ARG A 47 -7.98 16.78 -9.94
CA ARG A 47 -7.38 18.09 -9.62
C ARG A 47 -5.98 17.97 -9.03
N LYS A 48 -5.66 16.85 -8.37
CA LYS A 48 -4.34 16.58 -7.80
C LYS A 48 -3.38 15.96 -8.82
N LEU A 49 -3.91 15.16 -9.74
CA LEU A 49 -3.14 14.38 -10.70
C LEU A 49 -3.07 15.07 -12.06
N THR A 50 -1.95 15.74 -12.34
CA THR A 50 -1.65 16.35 -13.64
C THR A 50 -1.66 15.31 -14.75
N GLY A 51 -2.45 15.53 -15.81
CA GLY A 51 -2.48 14.68 -17.00
C GLY A 51 -3.39 13.44 -16.90
N TRP A 52 -4.06 13.24 -15.77
CA TRP A 52 -4.97 12.10 -15.60
C TRP A 52 -6.38 12.43 -16.06
N SER A 53 -6.96 11.57 -16.91
CA SER A 53 -8.37 11.66 -17.27
C SER A 53 -9.27 10.94 -16.24
N PRO A 54 -10.55 11.34 -16.11
CA PRO A 54 -11.50 10.63 -15.25
C PRO A 54 -11.66 9.14 -15.60
N GLY A 55 -11.49 8.78 -16.88
CA GLY A 55 -11.46 7.40 -17.33
C GLY A 55 -10.23 6.68 -16.81
N ARG A 56 -9.04 7.28 -16.98
CA ARG A 56 -7.78 6.71 -16.50
C ARG A 56 -7.77 6.44 -14.99
N ILE A 57 -8.27 7.40 -14.20
CA ILE A 57 -8.41 7.24 -12.75
C ILE A 57 -9.31 6.06 -12.44
N ARG A 58 -10.47 5.94 -13.11
CA ARG A 58 -11.40 4.83 -12.93
C ARG A 58 -10.77 3.48 -13.28
N ASP A 59 -10.09 3.41 -14.42
CA ASP A 59 -9.54 2.16 -14.92
C ASP A 59 -8.44 1.63 -13.99
N VAL A 60 -7.57 2.51 -13.49
CA VAL A 60 -6.55 2.16 -12.48
C VAL A 60 -7.21 1.86 -11.12
N TRP A 61 -8.24 2.61 -10.73
CA TRP A 61 -8.97 2.38 -9.46
C TRP A 61 -9.56 0.98 -9.38
N TYR A 62 -10.15 0.49 -10.47
CA TYR A 62 -10.74 -0.84 -10.58
C TYR A 62 -9.77 -1.92 -11.06
N ARG A 63 -8.48 -1.57 -11.25
CA ARG A 63 -7.45 -2.51 -11.71
C ARG A 63 -7.81 -3.17 -13.04
N ASP A 64 -8.24 -2.36 -14.01
CA ASP A 64 -8.46 -2.85 -15.38
C ASP A 64 -7.15 -3.38 -15.96
N ARG A 65 -7.08 -4.70 -16.14
CA ARG A 65 -5.88 -5.42 -16.63
C ARG A 65 -5.48 -5.01 -18.05
N ARG A 66 -6.37 -4.35 -18.81
CA ARG A 66 -6.08 -3.85 -20.16
C ARG A 66 -5.25 -2.58 -20.11
N VAL A 67 -5.25 -1.87 -18.98
CA VAL A 67 -4.55 -0.61 -18.83
C VAL A 67 -3.10 -0.84 -18.45
N ARG A 68 -2.21 -0.28 -19.26
CA ARG A 68 -0.78 -0.18 -18.93
C ARG A 68 -0.52 1.14 -18.23
N ILE A 69 0.14 1.07 -17.09
CA ILE A 69 0.57 2.23 -16.31
C ILE A 69 2.01 2.56 -16.69
N ARG A 70 2.27 3.84 -16.97
CA ARG A 70 3.62 4.35 -17.26
C ARG A 70 4.39 4.53 -15.96
N ALA A 71 5.71 4.40 -16.00
CA ALA A 71 6.55 4.62 -14.83
C ALA A 71 6.35 6.02 -14.22
N GLU A 72 6.22 7.04 -15.06
CA GLU A 72 5.96 8.44 -14.66
C GLU A 72 4.67 8.59 -13.86
N GLU A 73 3.62 7.85 -14.20
CA GLU A 73 2.34 7.89 -13.51
C GLU A 73 2.44 7.27 -12.12
N VAL A 74 3.17 6.16 -11.99
CA VAL A 74 3.43 5.55 -10.68
C VAL A 74 4.27 6.46 -9.81
N GLU A 75 5.30 7.09 -10.38
CA GLU A 75 6.17 8.02 -9.66
C GLU A 75 5.39 9.24 -9.15
N GLN A 76 4.50 9.80 -9.97
CA GLN A 76 3.60 10.87 -9.56
C GLN A 76 2.68 10.43 -8.42
N LEU A 77 2.13 9.21 -8.47
CA LEU A 77 1.31 8.67 -7.40
C LEU A 77 2.12 8.48 -6.11
N ARG A 78 3.36 7.98 -6.19
CA ARG A 78 4.23 7.83 -5.02
C ARG A 78 4.59 9.17 -4.40
N ALA A 79 4.84 10.19 -5.21
CA ALA A 79 5.16 11.54 -4.75
C ALA A 79 3.98 12.25 -4.04
N LEU A 80 2.74 11.92 -4.45
CA LEU A 80 1.52 12.51 -3.87
C LEU A 80 0.92 11.67 -2.75
N ALA A 81 1.22 10.37 -2.71
CA ALA A 81 0.78 9.52 -1.62
C ALA A 81 1.43 10.03 -0.32
N PRO A 82 0.65 10.15 0.77
CA PRO A 82 1.26 10.42 2.07
C PRO A 82 2.31 9.33 2.34
N PRO A 83 3.44 9.65 3.00
CA PRO A 83 4.43 8.65 3.36
C PRO A 83 3.68 7.53 4.06
N ALA A 84 3.76 6.32 3.50
CA ALA A 84 3.01 5.17 3.98
C ALA A 84 3.21 5.12 5.49
N GLN A 85 2.13 5.33 6.25
CA GLN A 85 2.16 5.19 7.71
C GLN A 85 2.29 3.69 8.05
N ASN A 86 3.38 3.07 7.60
CA ASN A 86 3.92 1.85 8.20
C ASN A 86 4.50 2.15 9.59
N ALA A 87 4.65 3.44 9.95
CA ALA A 87 5.03 3.87 11.29
C ALA A 87 4.12 3.26 12.38
N GLY A 88 2.82 3.09 12.13
CA GLY A 88 1.91 2.50 13.12
C GLY A 88 2.03 0.98 13.26
N THR A 89 2.30 0.25 12.19
CA THR A 89 2.51 -1.21 12.26
C THR A 89 3.88 -1.56 12.81
N ASP A 90 4.91 -0.77 12.49
CA ASP A 90 6.25 -0.96 13.05
C ASP A 90 6.31 -0.57 14.53
N ASP A 91 5.61 0.50 14.96
CA ASP A 91 5.49 0.82 16.40
C ASP A 91 4.72 -0.28 17.13
N ALA A 92 3.59 -0.75 16.59
CA ALA A 92 2.82 -1.82 17.22
C ALA A 92 3.62 -3.14 17.30
N LEU A 93 4.39 -3.49 16.27
CA LEU A 93 5.31 -4.64 16.28
C LEU A 93 6.44 -4.46 17.28
N THR A 94 7.00 -3.26 17.38
CA THR A 94 8.08 -2.92 18.31
C THR A 94 7.58 -2.96 19.75
N GLU A 95 6.38 -2.46 20.00
CA GLU A 95 5.72 -2.51 21.31
C GLU A 95 5.39 -3.95 21.72
N LEU A 96 4.84 -4.76 20.79
CA LEU A 96 4.59 -6.18 21.03
C LEU A 96 5.88 -6.94 21.34
N ARG A 97 6.95 -6.72 20.58
CA ARG A 97 8.26 -7.34 20.83
C ARG A 97 8.83 -6.95 22.19
N SER A 98 8.74 -5.67 22.53
CA SER A 98 9.20 -5.16 23.84
C SER A 98 8.41 -5.77 25.00
N ARG A 99 7.10 -5.96 24.83
CA ARG A 99 6.24 -6.58 25.83
C ARG A 99 6.54 -8.06 26.02
N ILE A 100 6.82 -8.79 24.94
CA ILE A 100 7.24 -10.20 25.00
C ILE A 100 8.57 -10.32 25.75
N ALA A 101 9.59 -9.53 25.38
CA ALA A 101 10.91 -9.57 26.03
C ALA A 101 10.82 -9.28 27.55
N ARG A 102 9.95 -8.36 27.95
CA ARG A 102 9.71 -8.06 29.37
C ARG A 102 9.06 -9.24 30.11
N LEU A 103 8.11 -9.93 29.48
CA LEU A 103 7.45 -11.10 30.07
C LEU A 103 8.41 -12.28 30.19
N GLU A 104 9.25 -12.52 29.18
CA GLU A 104 10.30 -13.54 29.22
C GLU A 104 11.26 -13.30 30.39
N LEU A 105 11.70 -12.05 30.59
CA LEU A 105 12.59 -11.70 31.69
C LEU A 105 11.94 -11.89 33.08
N LEU A 106 10.65 -11.59 33.20
CA LEU A 106 9.90 -11.83 34.45
C LEU A 106 9.68 -13.32 34.72
N LEU A 107 9.43 -14.11 33.68
CA LEU A 107 9.29 -15.56 33.79
C LEU A 107 10.62 -16.21 34.20
N GLU A 108 11.74 -15.80 33.60
CA GLU A 108 13.07 -16.29 33.93
C GLU A 108 13.46 -15.95 35.39
N ALA A 109 13.13 -14.73 35.82
CA ALA A 109 13.34 -14.31 37.21
C ALA A 109 12.45 -15.08 38.20
N ALA A 110 11.25 -15.49 37.79
CA ALA A 110 10.33 -16.27 38.61
C ALA A 110 10.64 -17.78 38.59
N SER A 111 11.30 -18.29 37.56
CA SER A 111 11.72 -19.69 37.44
C SER A 111 13.10 -19.97 38.04
N SER A 112 13.87 -18.95 38.41
CA SER A 112 15.16 -19.12 39.06
C SER A 112 14.99 -19.61 40.52
N PRO A 113 15.53 -20.78 40.89
CA PRO A 113 15.34 -21.33 42.22
C PRO A 113 16.10 -20.51 43.26
N ILE A 114 15.39 -20.07 44.30
CA ILE A 114 15.95 -19.39 45.47
C ILE A 114 17.08 -20.27 46.05
N PRO A 115 18.36 -19.83 46.06
CA PRO A 115 19.41 -20.59 46.71
C PRO A 115 19.12 -20.63 48.22
N ARG A 116 19.00 -21.84 48.77
CA ARG A 116 18.87 -22.11 50.21
C ARG A 116 20.19 -21.91 50.94
#